data_AF-A0A3M1NWQ1-F1
#
_entry.id   AF-A0A3M1NWQ1-F1
#
_cell.length_a   1.000
_cell.length_b   1.000
_cell.length_c   1.000
_cell.angle_alpha   90.00
_cell.angle_beta   90.00
_cell.angle_gamma   90.00
#
_symmetry.space_group_name_H-M   'P 1'
#
loop_
_entity.id
_entity.type
_entity.pdbx_description
1 polymer ?
#
loop_
_entity_poly.entity_id
_entity_poly.type
_entity_poly.pdbx_seq_one_letter_code
_entity_poly.pdbx_strand_id
1 'polypeptide(L)'
;DNRRRGRSWRGGSTITQQLVKNLFMTTHRSLLRKAFEVPLAYLAELLLSKERILACYLNVVEWGPGVYGAEAAAHHHLGVPAAHLTRHQAATLAALLPDPRHRTPASVAWYRDVILQRMRQMGY
;
A
#
# COMPACT_ATOMS: atom_id res chain seq x y z
N ASP A 1 14.21 -12.01 -24.25
CA ASP A 1 12.99 -12.85 -24.16
C ASP A 1 12.90 -13.48 -22.77
N ASN A 2 12.01 -12.97 -21.91
CA ASN A 2 12.14 -13.06 -20.43
C ASN A 2 11.31 -14.19 -19.78
N ARG A 3 11.15 -15.34 -20.47
CA ARG A 3 10.23 -16.42 -20.07
C ARG A 3 10.81 -17.50 -19.15
N ARG A 4 12.02 -17.33 -18.58
CA ARG A 4 12.73 -18.43 -17.87
C ARG A 4 13.10 -18.19 -16.40
N ARG A 5 12.33 -17.40 -15.65
CA ARG A 5 12.35 -17.45 -14.17
C ARG A 5 10.92 -17.39 -13.65
N GLY A 6 10.41 -18.53 -13.17
CA GLY A 6 9.07 -18.71 -12.59
C GLY A 6 8.84 -17.99 -11.26
N ARG A 7 9.25 -16.72 -11.16
CA ARG A 7 8.74 -15.81 -10.14
C ARG A 7 7.54 -15.09 -10.76
N SER A 8 6.34 -15.53 -10.39
CA SER A 8 5.13 -14.71 -10.49
C SER A 8 5.50 -13.27 -10.10
N TRP A 9 5.32 -12.32 -11.01
CA TRP A 9 5.43 -10.90 -10.72
C TRP A 9 4.35 -10.53 -9.69
N ARG A 10 4.64 -10.74 -8.42
CA ARG A 10 3.83 -10.21 -7.32
C ARG A 10 4.09 -8.70 -7.28
N GLY A 11 3.06 -7.89 -7.50
CA GLY A 11 3.14 -6.43 -7.36
C GLY A 11 2.85 -5.59 -8.61
N GLY A 12 2.28 -6.15 -9.68
CA GLY A 12 1.95 -5.37 -10.89
C GLY A 12 0.78 -4.38 -10.75
N SER A 13 0.10 -4.31 -9.60
CA SER A 13 -1.05 -3.43 -9.40
C SER A 13 -0.66 -2.05 -8.88
N THR A 14 -1.17 -1.00 -9.53
CA THR A 14 -0.93 0.40 -9.12
C THR A 14 -1.62 0.72 -7.79
N ILE A 15 -1.20 1.79 -7.11
CA ILE A 15 -1.85 2.27 -5.88
C ILE A 15 -3.35 2.55 -6.11
N THR A 16 -3.70 3.12 -7.26
CA THR A 16 -5.09 3.39 -7.65
C THR A 16 -5.91 2.11 -7.78
N GLN A 17 -5.36 1.07 -8.43
CA GLN A 17 -6.02 -0.23 -8.52
C GLN A 17 -6.20 -0.86 -7.13
N GLN A 18 -5.20 -0.70 -6.25
CA GLN A 18 -5.29 -1.20 -4.89
C GLN A 18 -6.33 -0.44 -4.05
N LEU A 19 -6.43 0.88 -4.21
CA LEU A 19 -7.48 1.71 -3.61
C LEU A 19 -8.87 1.22 -4.02
N VAL A 20 -9.12 1.09 -5.33
CA VAL A 20 -10.41 0.59 -5.85
C VAL A 20 -10.71 -0.79 -5.29
N LYS A 21 -9.73 -1.70 -5.27
CA LYS A 21 -9.90 -3.04 -4.69
C LYS A 21 -10.26 -3.01 -3.19
N ASN A 22 -9.65 -2.12 -2.41
CA ASN A 22 -9.91 -2.00 -0.98
C ASN A 22 -11.27 -1.34 -0.69
N LEU A 23 -11.72 -0.40 -1.52
CA LEU A 23 -13.04 0.24 -1.39
C LEU A 23 -14.19 -0.72 -1.75
N PHE A 24 -14.04 -1.49 -2.82
CA PHE A 24 -15.10 -2.33 -3.36
C PHE A 24 -14.92 -3.81 -2.97
N MET A 25 -14.58 -4.11 -1.71
CA MET A 25 -14.49 -5.49 -1.18
C MET A 25 -15.86 -6.20 -1.17
N THR A 26 -16.45 -6.43 -2.34
CA THR A 26 -17.64 -7.25 -2.52
C THR A 26 -17.26 -8.73 -2.53
N THR A 27 -18.07 -9.51 -1.84
CA THR A 27 -17.81 -10.86 -1.31
C THR A 27 -17.69 -11.98 -2.37
N HIS A 28 -17.73 -11.68 -3.67
CA HIS A 28 -17.70 -12.70 -4.72
C HIS A 28 -16.44 -12.62 -5.60
N ARG A 29 -15.63 -13.69 -5.55
CA ARG A 29 -14.49 -13.90 -6.46
C ARG A 29 -15.02 -14.18 -7.86
N SER A 30 -14.77 -13.28 -8.81
CA SER A 30 -15.02 -13.52 -10.23
C SER A 30 -14.19 -12.57 -11.09
N LEU A 31 -13.78 -13.01 -12.28
CA LEU A 31 -13.16 -12.20 -13.34
C LEU A 31 -13.95 -10.91 -13.63
N LEU A 32 -15.26 -10.91 -13.36
CA LEU A 32 -16.12 -9.72 -13.41
C LEU A 32 -15.61 -8.59 -12.51
N ARG A 33 -15.11 -8.88 -11.30
CA ARG A 33 -14.55 -7.84 -10.41
C ARG A 33 -13.38 -7.12 -11.04
N LYS A 34 -12.48 -7.87 -11.70
CA LYS A 34 -11.31 -7.33 -12.39
C LYS A 34 -11.73 -6.40 -13.55
N ALA A 35 -12.83 -6.72 -14.22
CA ALA A 35 -13.40 -5.92 -15.30
C ALA A 35 -13.98 -4.58 -14.81
N PHE A 36 -14.47 -4.50 -13.57
CA PHE A 36 -14.91 -3.23 -12.95
C PHE A 36 -13.77 -2.44 -12.31
N GLU A 37 -12.74 -3.11 -11.78
CA GLU A 37 -11.57 -2.45 -11.18
C GLU A 37 -10.86 -1.51 -12.16
N VAL A 38 -10.76 -1.89 -13.45
CA VAL A 38 -10.03 -1.10 -14.46
C VAL A 38 -10.75 0.22 -14.80
N PRO A 39 -12.04 0.24 -15.17
CA PRO A 39 -12.78 1.48 -15.38
C PRO A 39 -12.81 2.37 -14.15
N LEU A 40 -12.99 1.80 -12.95
CA LEU A 40 -13.03 2.59 -11.71
C LEU A 40 -11.66 3.18 -11.36
N ALA A 41 -10.57 2.45 -11.59
CA ALA A 41 -9.23 2.99 -11.42
C ALA A 41 -8.97 4.11 -12.43
N TYR A 42 -9.39 3.93 -13.69
CA TYR A 42 -9.29 4.97 -14.70
C TYR A 42 -10.10 6.22 -14.32
N LEU A 43 -11.33 6.05 -13.83
CA LEU A 43 -12.18 7.15 -13.38
C LEU A 43 -11.55 7.88 -12.18
N ALA A 44 -10.98 7.14 -11.22
CA ALA A 44 -10.29 7.74 -10.08
C ALA A 44 -9.08 8.57 -10.53
N GLU A 45 -8.31 8.09 -11.51
CA GLU A 45 -7.19 8.83 -12.10
C GLU A 45 -7.62 10.07 -12.89
N LEU A 46 -8.83 10.06 -13.47
CA LEU A 46 -9.40 11.23 -14.15
C LEU A 46 -9.93 12.28 -13.16
N LEU A 47 -10.49 11.84 -12.03
CA LEU A 47 -11.23 12.71 -11.11
C LEU A 47 -10.39 13.21 -9.93
N LEU A 48 -9.31 12.49 -9.56
CA LEU A 48 -8.53 12.78 -8.36
C LEU A 48 -7.05 12.99 -8.71
N SER A 49 -6.39 13.91 -8.00
CA SER A 49 -4.94 14.05 -8.08
C SER A 49 -4.23 12.82 -7.50
N LYS A 50 -2.99 12.58 -7.90
CA LYS A 50 -2.16 11.49 -7.36
C LYS A 50 -2.02 11.55 -5.84
N GLU A 51 -1.91 12.75 -5.29
CA GLU A 51 -1.85 12.99 -3.85
C GLU A 51 -3.15 12.59 -3.15
N ARG A 52 -4.31 12.92 -3.76
CA ARG A 52 -5.60 12.51 -3.21
C ARG A 52 -5.82 11.01 -3.31
N ILE A 53 -5.41 10.38 -4.42
CA ILE A 53 -5.45 8.93 -4.57
C ILE A 53 -4.61 8.26 -3.47
N LEU A 54 -3.38 8.74 -3.27
CA LEU A 54 -2.49 8.23 -2.23
C LEU A 54 -3.09 8.43 -0.83
N ALA A 55 -3.60 9.62 -0.52
CA ALA A 55 -4.22 9.91 0.76
C ALA A 55 -5.44 9.00 1.02
N CYS A 56 -6.31 8.81 0.03
CA CYS A 56 -7.44 7.89 0.14
C CYS A 56 -6.96 6.45 0.34
N TYR A 57 -5.97 6.00 -0.44
CA TYR A 57 -5.39 4.67 -0.30
C TYR A 57 -4.86 4.42 1.12
N LEU A 58 -4.04 5.34 1.64
CA LEU A 58 -3.44 5.23 2.96
C LEU A 58 -4.49 5.24 4.09
N ASN A 59 -5.65 5.85 3.88
CA ASN A 59 -6.75 5.89 4.84
C ASN A 59 -7.69 4.67 4.78
N VAL A 60 -7.78 4.00 3.63
CA VAL A 60 -8.68 2.85 3.42
C VAL A 60 -7.99 1.51 3.64
N VAL A 61 -6.68 1.43 3.40
CA VAL A 61 -5.94 0.16 3.56
C VAL A 61 -5.88 -0.26 5.03
N GLU A 62 -5.96 -1.57 5.27
CA GLU A 62 -5.74 -2.17 6.58
C GLU A 62 -4.23 -2.28 6.84
N TRP A 63 -3.79 -1.81 8.01
CA TRP A 63 -2.39 -1.74 8.45
C TRP A 63 -2.05 -2.75 9.57
N GLY A 64 -3.04 -3.53 9.98
CA GLY A 64 -3.00 -4.53 11.04
C GLY A 64 -4.43 -4.99 11.33
N PRO A 65 -4.67 -6.08 12.07
CA PRO A 65 -6.01 -6.56 12.34
C PRO A 65 -6.90 -5.47 12.93
N GLY A 66 -7.86 -4.97 12.13
CA GLY A 66 -8.77 -3.89 12.55
C GLY A 66 -8.18 -2.47 12.58
N VAL A 67 -6.94 -2.28 12.11
CA VAL A 67 -6.27 -0.97 12.09
C VAL A 67 -6.37 -0.39 10.68
N TYR A 68 -7.27 0.58 10.50
CA TYR A 68 -7.50 1.23 9.20
C TYR A 68 -7.02 2.67 9.22
N GLY A 69 -6.28 3.04 8.19
CA GLY A 69 -5.76 4.38 8.01
C GLY A 69 -4.39 4.67 8.62
N ALA A 70 -3.64 5.53 7.94
CA ALA A 70 -2.24 5.82 8.29
C ALA A 70 -2.07 6.46 9.66
N GLU A 71 -3.01 7.29 10.11
CA GLU A 71 -2.97 7.89 11.45
C GLU A 71 -3.11 6.82 12.54
N ALA A 72 -4.13 5.96 12.42
CA ALA A 72 -4.32 4.85 13.34
C ALA A 72 -3.12 3.88 13.32
N ALA A 73 -2.54 3.64 12.15
CA ALA A 73 -1.36 2.81 12.01
C ALA A 73 -0.12 3.40 12.69
N ALA A 74 0.11 4.72 12.57
CA ALA A 74 1.21 5.41 13.20
C ALA A 74 1.12 5.34 14.73
N HIS A 75 -0.06 5.59 15.29
CA HIS A 75 -0.32 5.41 16.71
C HIS A 75 -0.14 3.96 17.15
N HIS A 76 -0.73 3.01 16.43
CA HIS A 76 -0.73 1.59 16.80
C HIS A 76 0.68 0.96 16.79
N HIS A 77 1.46 1.20 15.73
CA HIS A 77 2.75 0.53 15.54
C HIS A 77 3.94 1.32 16.12
N LEU A 78 3.83 2.63 16.24
CA LEU A 78 4.97 3.51 16.52
C LEU A 78 4.72 4.53 17.65
N GLY A 79 3.48 4.64 18.14
CA GLY A 79 3.15 5.52 19.26
C GLY A 79 3.25 7.02 18.96
N VAL A 80 3.24 7.42 17.68
CA VAL A 80 3.36 8.84 17.26
C VAL A 80 2.26 9.22 16.25
N PRO A 81 1.83 10.49 16.21
CA PRO A 81 0.95 10.98 15.15
C PRO A 81 1.57 10.83 13.76
N ALA A 82 0.78 10.62 12.71
CA ALA A 82 1.35 10.42 11.36
C ALA A 82 2.10 11.66 10.85
N ALA A 83 1.67 12.85 11.27
CA ALA A 83 2.34 14.12 10.95
C ALA A 83 3.77 14.22 11.52
N HIS A 84 4.12 13.42 12.55
CA HIS A 84 5.43 13.42 13.19
C HIS A 84 6.30 12.23 12.77
N LEU A 85 5.88 11.45 11.77
CA LEU A 85 6.67 10.31 11.31
C LEU A 85 7.99 10.78 10.71
N THR A 86 9.08 10.25 11.25
CA THR A 86 10.37 10.31 10.58
C THR A 86 10.35 9.49 9.30
N ARG A 87 11.27 9.77 8.37
CA ARG A 87 11.45 8.98 7.15
C ARG A 87 11.61 7.49 7.42
N HIS A 88 12.36 7.13 8.46
CA HIS A 88 12.58 5.74 8.86
C HIS A 88 11.28 5.07 9.35
N GLN A 89 10.49 5.78 10.14
CA GLN A 89 9.18 5.34 10.60
C GLN A 89 8.16 5.19 9.46
N ALA A 90 8.10 6.16 8.54
CA ALA A 90 7.25 6.09 7.35
C ALA A 90 7.63 4.90 6.45
N ALA A 91 8.93 4.66 6.23
CA ALA A 91 9.40 3.48 5.49
C ALA A 91 9.07 2.17 6.22
N THR A 92 9.07 2.17 7.55
CA THR A 92 8.67 1.01 8.36
C THR A 92 7.19 0.69 8.15
N LEU A 93 6.30 1.68 8.26
CA LEU A 93 4.87 1.49 7.98
C LEU A 93 4.63 1.00 6.55
N ALA A 94 5.28 1.61 5.56
CA ALA A 94 5.17 1.19 4.16
C ALA A 94 5.60 -0.27 3.96
N ALA A 95 6.58 -0.76 4.73
CA ALA A 95 7.05 -2.15 4.68
C ALA A 95 6.04 -3.16 5.26
N LEU A 96 5.08 -2.72 6.08
CA LEU A 96 4.01 -3.56 6.63
C LEU A 96 2.91 -3.87 5.60
N LEU A 97 2.58 -2.91 4.74
CA LEU A 97 1.45 -2.96 3.80
C LEU A 97 1.31 -4.23 2.94
N PRO A 98 2.40 -4.92 2.51
CA PRO A 98 2.23 -6.14 1.72
C PRO A 98 1.60 -7.31 2.49
N ASP A 99 1.75 -7.35 3.81
CA ASP A 99 1.17 -8.39 4.67
C ASP A 99 0.90 -7.86 6.10
N PRO A 100 -0.04 -6.90 6.22
CA PRO A 100 -0.21 -6.09 7.42
C PRO A 100 -0.73 -6.89 8.62
N ARG A 101 -1.38 -8.03 8.38
CA ARG A 101 -1.93 -8.89 9.44
C ARG A 101 -0.89 -9.75 10.14
N HIS A 102 0.25 -10.00 9.50
CA HIS A 102 1.29 -10.90 10.03
C HIS A 102 2.63 -10.20 10.29
N ARG A 103 2.85 -9.03 9.70
CA ARG A 103 4.10 -8.28 9.85
C ARG A 103 4.05 -7.35 11.06
N THR A 104 5.18 -7.21 11.72
CA THR A 104 5.43 -6.25 12.79
C THR A 104 6.56 -5.30 12.39
N PRO A 105 6.71 -4.13 13.03
CA PRO A 105 7.83 -3.22 12.75
C PRO A 105 9.21 -3.90 12.82
N ALA A 106 9.40 -4.83 13.76
CA ALA A 106 10.64 -5.59 13.89
C ALA A 106 10.86 -6.59 12.74
N SER A 107 9.79 -7.26 12.28
CA SER A 107 9.90 -8.29 11.23
C SER A 107 10.20 -7.73 9.84
N VAL A 108 10.08 -6.41 9.64
CA VAL A 108 10.23 -5.76 8.32
C VAL A 108 11.51 -4.93 8.18
N ALA A 109 12.45 -5.03 9.12
CA ALA A 109 13.68 -4.22 9.12
C ALA A 109 14.42 -4.26 7.77
N TRP A 110 14.63 -5.46 7.21
CA TRP A 110 15.31 -5.60 5.91
C TRP A 110 14.54 -4.90 4.77
N TYR A 111 13.21 -5.00 4.76
CA TYR A 111 12.39 -4.48 3.67
C TYR A 111 12.24 -2.96 3.76
N ARG A 112 12.15 -2.42 4.98
CA ARG A 112 12.29 -0.99 5.27
C ARG A 112 13.62 -0.46 4.72
N ASP A 113 14.73 -1.15 4.95
CA ASP A 113 16.04 -0.69 4.49
C ASP A 113 16.14 -0.66 2.96
N VAL A 114 15.52 -1.63 2.29
CA VAL A 114 15.36 -1.62 0.83
C VAL A 114 14.52 -0.44 0.35
N ILE A 115 13.42 -0.10 1.04
CA ILE A 115 12.61 1.08 0.74
C ILE A 115 13.46 2.36 0.91
N LEU A 116 14.17 2.50 2.02
CA LEU A 116 15.03 3.66 2.28
C LEU A 116 16.13 3.82 1.23
N GLN A 117 16.75 2.71 0.82
CA GLN A 117 17.75 2.73 -0.26
C GLN A 117 17.16 3.21 -1.58
N ARG A 118 15.97 2.74 -1.94
CA ARG A 118 15.28 3.18 -3.16
C ARG A 118 14.88 4.65 -3.10
N MET A 119 14.39 5.11 -1.95
CA MET A 119 14.07 6.54 -1.74
C MET A 119 15.30 7.42 -2.00
N ARG A 120 16.46 7.05 -1.43
CA ARG A 120 17.73 7.76 -1.67
C ARG A 120 18.12 7.78 -3.16
N GLN A 121 17.97 6.66 -3.86
CA GLN A 121 18.28 6.57 -5.30
C GLN A 121 17.36 7.45 -6.16
N MET A 122 16.13 7.69 -5.70
CA MET A 122 15.14 8.53 -6.39
C MET A 122 15.20 10.01 -5.95
N GLY A 123 16.17 10.39 -5.10
CA GLY A 123 16.35 11.77 -4.66
C GLY A 123 15.32 12.26 -3.64
N TYR A 124 14.61 11.34 -2.97
CA TYR A 124 13.80 11.69 -1.81
C TYR A 124 14.70 11.93 -0.62
#